data_AF-A0A959X6I3-F1
#
_entry.id   AF-A0A959X6I3-F1
#
_cell.length_a   1.000
_cell.length_b   1.000
_cell.length_c   1.000
_cell.angle_alpha   90.00
_cell.angle_beta   90.00
_cell.angle_gamma   90.00
#
_symmetry.space_group_name_H-M   'P 1'
#
loop_
_entity.id
_entity.type
_entity.pdbx_description
1 polymer ?
#
loop_
_entity_poly.entity_id
_entity_poly.type
_entity_poly.pdbx_seq_one_letter_code
_entity_poly.pdbx_strand_id
1 'polypeptide(L)'
;MARSLDSVLHYPDAIAQVRAVGDDVYWTSTIAAEDGRTTVRRLAGGVVEDLTPTANVRSRVHEYGGGAYAVDGTRLAWCDDLTRQVWVRDAAGERPVTPAGGRFVYGGLCLADGALLAVREDHEAAPEARTEIVALDLSGPDPDGGRVVATGADFYAGVVANG
;
A
#
# COMPACT_ATOMS: atom_id res chain seq x y z
N MET A 1 38.36 2.18 10.96
CA MET A 1 38.06 2.17 9.51
C MET A 1 36.97 3.20 9.26
N ALA A 2 37.26 4.25 8.49
CA ALA A 2 36.23 5.19 8.06
C ALA A 2 35.41 4.54 6.94
N ARG A 3 34.07 4.53 7.07
CA ARG A 3 33.16 4.14 5.98
C ARG A 3 33.26 5.19 4.87
N SER A 4 33.32 4.79 3.60
CA SER A 4 33.36 5.75 2.48
C SER A 4 32.01 6.47 2.37
N LEU A 5 32.01 7.68 1.83
CA LEU A 5 30.77 8.42 1.54
C LEU A 5 29.84 7.58 0.64
N ASP A 6 30.41 6.85 -0.32
CA ASP A 6 29.66 5.91 -1.17
C ASP A 6 28.98 4.80 -0.36
N SER A 7 29.61 4.26 0.69
CA SER A 7 28.98 3.25 1.56
C SER A 7 27.91 3.81 2.50
N VAL A 8 27.90 5.14 2.70
CA VAL A 8 26.84 5.85 3.45
C VAL A 8 25.67 6.18 2.51
N LEU A 9 25.96 6.45 1.24
CA LEU A 9 24.96 6.69 0.19
C LEU A 9 24.30 5.39 -0.31
N HIS A 10 25.02 4.27 -0.35
CA HIS A 10 24.52 2.93 -0.70
C HIS A 10 24.12 2.16 0.58
N TYR A 11 23.22 2.73 1.37
CA TYR A 11 22.65 2.04 2.52
C TYR A 11 21.98 0.73 2.04
N PRO A 12 22.02 -0.38 2.81
CA PRO A 12 21.17 -1.54 2.53
C PRO A 12 19.72 -1.07 2.41
N ASP A 13 18.93 -1.71 1.55
CA ASP A 13 17.54 -1.32 1.31
C ASP A 13 16.80 -1.04 2.64
N ALA A 14 16.13 0.10 2.73
CA ALA A 14 15.40 0.44 3.95
C ALA A 14 14.18 -0.47 4.08
N ILE A 15 14.04 -1.13 5.23
CA ILE A 15 12.94 -2.05 5.54
C ILE A 15 11.89 -1.33 6.38
N ALA A 16 10.62 -1.47 6.01
CA ALA A 16 9.48 -0.95 6.77
C ALA A 16 8.24 -1.86 6.63
N GLN A 17 7.20 -1.54 7.41
CA GLN A 17 5.87 -2.15 7.34
C GLN A 17 5.88 -3.69 7.41
N VAL A 18 6.77 -4.30 8.19
CA VAL A 18 6.90 -5.77 8.30
C VAL A 18 5.59 -6.42 8.77
N ARG A 19 5.16 -7.48 8.08
CA ARG A 19 3.98 -8.28 8.41
C ARG A 19 4.31 -9.77 8.32
N ALA A 20 3.79 -10.57 9.26
CA ALA A 20 3.86 -12.02 9.20
C ALA A 20 2.49 -12.59 8.84
N VAL A 21 2.44 -13.53 7.90
CA VAL A 21 1.22 -14.27 7.55
C VAL A 21 1.58 -15.75 7.36
N GLY A 22 1.02 -16.62 8.21
CA GLY A 22 1.48 -18.01 8.27
C GLY A 22 2.97 -18.07 8.63
N ASP A 23 3.73 -18.84 7.86
CA ASP A 23 5.18 -19.00 8.01
C ASP A 23 5.99 -17.97 7.20
N ASP A 24 5.33 -17.05 6.52
CA ASP A 24 5.95 -16.09 5.62
C ASP A 24 6.06 -14.70 6.25
N VAL A 25 7.10 -13.97 5.84
CA VAL A 25 7.31 -12.57 6.24
C VAL A 25 7.29 -11.67 5.03
N TYR A 26 6.55 -10.58 5.11
CA TYR A 26 6.41 -9.57 4.05
C TYR A 26 6.90 -8.23 4.58
N TRP A 27 7.50 -7.40 3.73
CA TRP A 27 7.91 -6.04 4.10
C TRP A 27 8.02 -5.14 2.88
N THR A 28 7.97 -3.83 3.11
CA THR A 28 8.38 -2.86 2.09
C THR A 28 9.89 -2.66 2.13
N SER A 29 10.52 -2.62 0.96
CA SER A 29 11.96 -2.42 0.78
C SER A 29 12.16 -1.22 -0.16
N THR A 30 12.81 -0.15 0.30
CA THR A 30 13.19 0.99 -0.54
C THR A 30 14.57 0.75 -1.13
N ILE A 31 14.66 0.71 -2.45
CA ILE A 31 15.87 0.32 -3.19
C ILE A 31 16.58 1.59 -3.68
N ALA A 32 17.70 1.92 -3.05
CA ALA A 32 18.45 3.16 -3.33
C ALA A 32 18.96 3.21 -4.78
N ALA A 33 19.37 2.07 -5.34
CA ALA A 33 19.85 1.96 -6.72
C ALA A 33 18.75 2.18 -7.77
N GLU A 34 17.48 2.21 -7.37
CA GLU A 34 16.32 2.35 -8.25
C GLU A 34 15.56 3.65 -7.93
N ASP A 35 16.30 4.76 -7.75
CA ASP A 35 15.73 6.10 -7.48
C ASP A 35 14.77 6.13 -6.27
N GLY A 36 15.07 5.30 -5.25
CA GLY A 36 14.22 5.18 -4.06
C GLY A 36 12.88 4.48 -4.31
N ARG A 37 12.75 3.71 -5.40
CA ARG A 37 11.58 2.85 -5.64
C ARG A 37 11.37 1.93 -4.44
N THR A 38 10.13 1.87 -3.97
CA THR A 38 9.73 0.97 -2.90
C THR A 38 8.99 -0.22 -3.46
N THR A 39 9.29 -1.43 -2.97
CA THR A 39 8.65 -2.68 -3.38
C THR A 39 8.18 -3.49 -2.18
N VAL A 40 7.23 -4.40 -2.36
CA VAL A 40 6.91 -5.45 -1.37
C VAL A 40 7.79 -6.67 -1.63
N ARG A 41 8.52 -7.11 -0.62
CA ARG A 41 9.26 -8.39 -0.62
C ARG A 41 8.58 -9.41 0.27
N ARG A 42 8.80 -10.70 -0.04
CA ARG A 42 8.36 -11.84 0.77
C ARG A 42 9.53 -12.78 1.02
N LEU A 43 9.67 -13.24 2.26
CA LEU A 43 10.51 -14.36 2.65
C LEU A 43 9.60 -15.57 2.88
N ALA A 44 9.81 -16.63 2.12
CA ALA A 44 9.10 -17.91 2.25
C ALA A 44 10.09 -19.06 2.03
N GLY A 45 10.13 -20.04 2.94
CA GLY A 45 11.03 -21.20 2.81
C GLY A 45 12.52 -20.85 2.67
N GLY A 46 12.95 -19.71 3.24
CA GLY A 46 14.33 -19.22 3.14
C GLY A 46 14.66 -18.46 1.86
N VAL A 47 13.69 -18.27 0.95
CA VAL A 47 13.86 -17.54 -0.31
C VAL A 47 13.18 -16.17 -0.22
N VAL A 48 13.89 -15.13 -0.67
CA VAL A 48 13.35 -13.77 -0.79
C VAL A 48 12.91 -13.51 -2.23
N GLU A 49 11.66 -13.08 -2.40
CA GLU A 49 11.06 -12.70 -3.69
C GLU A 49 10.65 -11.21 -3.68
N ASP A 50 10.86 -10.51 -4.79
CA ASP A 50 10.27 -9.19 -5.05
C ASP A 50 8.88 -9.38 -5.67
N LEU A 51 7.83 -9.02 -4.91
CA LEU A 51 6.46 -9.21 -5.34
C LEU A 51 5.97 -8.08 -6.24
N THR A 52 6.59 -6.91 -6.26
CA THR A 52 6.12 -5.76 -7.05
C THR A 52 7.26 -5.09 -7.83
N PRO A 53 7.95 -5.83 -8.72
CA PRO A 53 9.19 -5.36 -9.35
C PRO A 53 9.01 -4.17 -10.29
N THR A 54 7.78 -3.91 -10.75
CA THR A 54 7.45 -2.82 -11.67
C THR A 54 6.69 -1.66 -11.01
N ALA A 55 6.36 -1.77 -9.72
CA ALA A 55 5.58 -0.76 -9.00
C ALA A 55 6.47 0.12 -8.12
N ASN A 56 5.93 1.27 -7.71
CA ASN A 56 6.48 2.06 -6.61
C ASN A 56 5.48 2.08 -5.45
N VAL A 57 5.66 1.18 -4.49
CA VAL A 57 4.73 0.92 -3.39
C VAL A 57 4.80 2.03 -2.33
N ARG A 58 3.91 3.01 -2.45
CA ARG A 58 3.85 4.17 -1.55
C ARG A 58 2.42 4.70 -1.45
N SER A 59 2.02 5.05 -0.23
CA SER A 59 0.81 5.84 -0.01
C SER A 59 1.15 7.33 0.11
N ARG A 60 0.25 8.18 -0.38
CA ARG A 60 0.32 9.63 -0.20
C ARG A 60 -0.68 10.17 0.84
N VAL A 61 -1.49 9.30 1.44
CA VAL A 61 -2.44 9.71 2.49
C VAL A 61 -1.66 10.28 3.67
N HIS A 62 -2.09 11.45 4.14
CA HIS A 62 -1.53 12.23 5.24
C HIS A 62 -0.05 12.58 5.09
N GLU A 63 0.51 12.44 3.89
CA GLU A 63 1.94 12.60 3.55
C GLU A 63 2.92 11.73 4.37
N TYR A 64 2.42 10.90 5.29
CA TYR A 64 3.22 10.07 6.22
C TYR A 64 3.53 8.67 5.69
N GLY A 65 2.86 8.24 4.61
CA GLY A 65 3.21 7.03 3.86
C GLY A 65 2.88 5.69 4.52
N GLY A 66 2.05 5.67 5.57
CA GLY A 66 1.65 4.46 6.29
C GLY A 66 0.62 3.59 5.54
N GLY A 67 0.74 2.26 5.70
CA GLY A 67 -0.23 1.30 5.15
C GLY A 67 -0.26 1.27 3.63
N ALA A 68 0.92 1.29 2.99
CA ALA A 68 1.05 1.26 1.53
C ALA A 68 0.75 -0.13 0.94
N TYR A 69 0.74 -1.18 1.78
CA TYR A 69 0.34 -2.52 1.37
C TYR A 69 -0.38 -3.30 2.48
N ALA A 70 -1.14 -4.31 2.07
CA ALA A 70 -1.79 -5.30 2.91
C ALA A 70 -1.65 -6.70 2.28
N VAL A 71 -1.60 -7.74 3.11
CA VAL A 71 -1.51 -9.14 2.67
C VAL A 71 -2.28 -10.04 3.65
N ASP A 72 -2.96 -11.06 3.14
CA ASP A 72 -3.67 -12.07 3.94
C ASP A 72 -3.26 -13.52 3.65
N GLY A 73 -2.18 -13.70 2.87
CA GLY A 73 -1.63 -15.01 2.49
C GLY A 73 -2.19 -15.53 1.16
N THR A 74 -3.36 -15.05 0.74
CA THR A 74 -3.95 -15.36 -0.57
C THR A 74 -3.98 -14.16 -1.52
N ARG A 75 -3.97 -12.95 -0.95
CA ARG A 75 -4.08 -11.69 -1.68
C ARG A 75 -3.01 -10.72 -1.20
N LEU A 76 -2.43 -9.98 -2.14
CA LEU A 76 -1.58 -8.82 -1.90
C LEU A 76 -2.29 -7.59 -2.47
N ALA A 77 -2.41 -6.54 -1.68
CA ALA A 77 -2.91 -5.23 -2.12
C ALA A 77 -1.85 -4.15 -1.85
N TRP A 78 -1.67 -3.20 -2.76
CA TRP A 78 -0.71 -2.11 -2.60
C TRP A 78 -1.17 -0.81 -3.27
N CYS A 79 -0.75 0.32 -2.72
CA CYS A 79 -0.81 1.61 -3.40
C CYS A 79 0.39 1.74 -4.33
N ASP A 80 0.14 1.88 -5.62
CA ASP A 80 1.20 2.16 -6.60
C ASP A 80 1.24 3.65 -6.92
N ASP A 81 2.36 4.29 -6.59
CA ASP A 81 2.56 5.73 -6.78
C ASP A 81 2.70 6.12 -8.26
N LEU A 82 3.11 5.18 -9.11
CA LEU A 82 3.26 5.43 -10.55
C LEU A 82 1.89 5.59 -11.22
N THR A 83 0.95 4.71 -10.89
CA THR A 83 -0.41 4.73 -11.44
C THR A 83 -1.41 5.54 -10.61
N ARG A 84 -1.06 5.83 -9.34
CA ARG A 84 -1.94 6.44 -8.33
C ARG A 84 -3.20 5.62 -8.07
N GLN A 85 -3.06 4.30 -8.15
CA GLN A 85 -4.15 3.36 -7.94
C GLN A 85 -3.79 2.36 -6.84
N VAL A 86 -4.82 1.79 -6.22
CA VAL A 86 -4.68 0.57 -5.44
C VAL A 86 -4.74 -0.62 -6.39
N TRP A 87 -3.73 -1.46 -6.32
CA TRP A 87 -3.61 -2.70 -7.06
C TRP A 87 -3.80 -3.90 -6.14
N VAL A 88 -4.31 -4.97 -6.71
CA VAL A 88 -4.48 -6.26 -6.05
C VAL A 88 -3.89 -7.34 -6.93
N ARG A 89 -3.20 -8.29 -6.29
CA ARG A 89 -2.81 -9.58 -6.85
C ARG A 89 -3.47 -10.69 -6.05
N ASP A 90 -4.22 -11.52 -6.75
CA ASP A 90 -4.89 -12.71 -6.20
C ASP A 90 -4.93 -13.85 -7.25
N ALA A 91 -5.75 -14.87 -7.03
CA ALA A 91 -5.89 -16.00 -7.95
C ALA A 91 -6.46 -15.62 -9.34
N ALA A 92 -7.13 -14.47 -9.47
CA ALA A 92 -7.61 -13.95 -10.74
C ALA A 92 -6.54 -13.13 -11.49
N GLY A 93 -5.40 -12.84 -10.85
CA GLY A 93 -4.29 -12.11 -11.42
C GLY A 93 -4.05 -10.76 -10.76
N GLU A 94 -3.30 -9.90 -11.44
CA GLU A 94 -2.92 -8.57 -10.97
C GLU A 94 -3.68 -7.48 -11.74
N ARG A 95 -4.33 -6.56 -11.01
CA ARG A 95 -5.10 -5.45 -11.59
C ARG A 95 -5.38 -4.32 -10.60
N PRO A 96 -5.69 -3.10 -11.09
CA PRO A 96 -6.17 -2.04 -10.23
C PRO A 96 -7.62 -2.29 -9.77
N VAL A 97 -7.94 -1.80 -8.57
CA VAL A 97 -9.28 -1.84 -7.95
C VAL A 97 -9.86 -0.46 -7.69
N THR A 98 -9.10 0.60 -7.97
CA THR A 98 -9.57 1.99 -7.88
C THR A 98 -9.49 2.69 -9.24
N PRO A 99 -10.21 3.80 -9.44
CA PRO A 99 -10.09 4.61 -10.65
C PRO A 99 -8.68 5.20 -10.76
N ALA A 100 -8.23 5.41 -12.00
CA ALA A 100 -7.09 6.27 -12.24
C ALA A 100 -7.48 7.74 -12.02
N GLY A 101 -6.51 8.59 -11.67
CA GLY A 101 -6.72 10.03 -11.51
C GLY A 101 -6.04 10.60 -10.27
N GLY A 102 -6.39 11.84 -9.94
CA GLY A 102 -5.87 12.54 -8.76
C GLY A 102 -6.91 12.85 -7.69
N ARG A 103 -8.20 12.57 -7.93
CA ARG A 103 -9.28 12.85 -7.00
C ARG A 103 -9.12 12.09 -5.69
N PHE A 104 -8.85 10.79 -5.79
CA PHE A 104 -8.75 9.91 -4.63
C PHE A 104 -7.31 9.49 -4.38
N VAL A 105 -6.86 9.64 -3.14
CA VAL A 105 -5.57 9.16 -2.67
C VAL A 105 -5.82 8.09 -1.60
N TYR A 106 -5.12 6.96 -1.69
CA TYR A 106 -5.37 5.78 -0.85
C TYR A 106 -4.17 5.39 0.00
N GLY A 107 -4.44 4.82 1.17
CA GLY A 107 -3.47 4.41 2.17
C GLY A 107 -4.12 3.60 3.27
N GLY A 108 -3.36 3.27 4.32
CA GLY A 108 -3.91 2.52 5.46
C GLY A 108 -4.56 1.20 5.07
N LEU A 109 -4.04 0.52 4.03
CA LEU A 109 -4.65 -0.69 3.48
C LEU A 109 -4.74 -1.80 4.53
N CYS A 110 -5.89 -2.46 4.57
CA CYS A 110 -6.17 -3.59 5.45
C CYS A 110 -7.01 -4.63 4.71
N LEU A 111 -6.51 -5.86 4.58
CA LEU A 111 -7.28 -7.02 4.14
C LEU A 111 -7.85 -7.71 5.37
N ALA A 112 -9.18 -7.80 5.47
CA ALA A 112 -9.89 -8.42 6.58
C ALA A 112 -11.24 -8.95 6.12
N ASP A 113 -11.63 -10.14 6.58
CA ASP A 113 -12.95 -10.75 6.33
C ASP A 113 -13.40 -10.72 4.86
N GLY A 114 -12.46 -11.01 3.94
CA GLY A 114 -12.76 -11.01 2.51
C GLY A 114 -12.81 -9.61 1.86
N ALA A 115 -12.73 -8.52 2.62
CA ALA A 115 -12.76 -7.15 2.13
C ALA A 115 -11.37 -6.49 2.13
N LEU A 116 -11.19 -5.52 1.24
CA LEU A 116 -10.08 -4.57 1.29
C LEU A 116 -10.60 -3.23 1.78
N LEU A 117 -10.13 -2.83 2.96
CA LEU A 117 -10.41 -1.54 3.54
C LEU A 117 -9.22 -0.60 3.29
N ALA A 118 -9.52 0.68 3.08
CA ALA A 118 -8.52 1.72 2.84
C ALA A 118 -8.95 3.02 3.51
N VAL A 119 -7.96 3.80 3.94
CA VAL A 119 -8.15 5.24 4.12
C VAL A 119 -8.10 5.88 2.74
N ARG A 120 -9.09 6.72 2.45
CA ARG A 120 -9.20 7.49 1.21
C ARG A 120 -9.28 8.98 1.54
N GLU A 121 -8.54 9.79 0.82
CA GLU A 121 -8.73 11.24 0.76
C GLU A 121 -9.41 11.61 -0.55
N ASP A 122 -10.54 12.33 -0.48
CA ASP A 122 -11.20 12.97 -1.63
C ASP A 122 -10.70 14.41 -1.75
N HIS A 123 -9.75 14.64 -2.66
CA HIS A 123 -9.09 15.93 -2.91
C HIS A 123 -9.96 16.91 -3.71
N GLU A 124 -11.13 16.47 -4.19
CA GLU A 124 -12.14 17.37 -4.79
C GLU A 124 -13.17 17.87 -3.77
N ALA A 125 -13.11 17.39 -2.52
CA ALA A 125 -13.94 17.90 -1.45
C ALA A 125 -13.55 19.34 -1.06
N ALA A 126 -14.52 20.11 -0.58
CA ALA A 126 -14.35 21.48 -0.12
C ALA A 126 -14.90 21.65 1.31
N PRO A 127 -14.28 22.49 2.16
CA PRO A 127 -13.16 23.40 1.87
C PRO A 127 -11.77 22.72 1.85
N GLU A 128 -11.67 21.48 2.32
CA GLU A 128 -10.45 20.69 2.38
C GLU A 128 -10.72 19.24 1.96
N ALA A 129 -9.65 18.48 1.71
CA ALA A 129 -9.77 17.08 1.34
C ALA A 129 -10.50 16.29 2.43
N ARG A 130 -11.49 15.48 2.02
CA ARG A 130 -12.28 14.68 2.97
C ARG A 130 -11.62 13.33 3.17
N THR A 131 -11.27 13.00 4.41
CA THR A 131 -10.73 11.69 4.78
C THR A 131 -11.85 10.73 5.17
N GLU A 132 -11.84 9.53 4.61
CA GLU A 132 -12.86 8.49 4.82
C GLU A 132 -12.22 7.11 4.93
N ILE A 133 -12.88 6.18 5.63
CA ILE A 133 -12.59 4.76 5.47
C ILE A 133 -13.54 4.21 4.41
N VAL A 134 -12.99 3.54 3.41
CA VAL A 134 -13.75 2.91 2.33
C VAL A 134 -13.49 1.42 2.25
N ALA A 135 -14.49 0.67 1.80
CA ALA A 135 -14.35 -0.70 1.33
C ALA A 135 -14.24 -0.70 -0.19
N LEU A 136 -13.11 -1.20 -0.70
CA LEU A 136 -12.85 -1.32 -2.13
C LEU A 136 -13.42 -2.63 -2.64
N ASP A 137 -14.11 -2.57 -3.78
CA ASP A 137 -14.49 -3.79 -4.50
C ASP A 137 -13.22 -4.44 -5.06
N LEU A 138 -13.01 -5.68 -4.66
CA LEU A 138 -11.89 -6.44 -5.15
C LEU A 138 -12.10 -6.93 -6.56
N SER A 139 -13.25 -6.85 -7.20
CA SER A 139 -13.52 -7.44 -8.53
C SER A 139 -13.04 -6.59 -9.72
N GLY A 140 -12.83 -5.29 -9.52
CA GLY A 140 -12.45 -4.36 -10.58
C GLY A 140 -12.47 -2.92 -10.09
N PRO A 141 -12.17 -1.94 -10.96
CA PRO A 141 -12.15 -0.53 -10.58
C PRO A 141 -13.56 -0.05 -10.20
N ASP A 142 -13.72 0.37 -8.95
CA ASP A 142 -14.93 1.03 -8.45
C ASP A 142 -14.89 2.53 -8.84
N PRO A 143 -15.75 3.01 -9.76
CA PRO A 143 -15.72 4.41 -10.23
C PRO A 143 -15.94 5.44 -9.12
N ASP A 144 -16.62 5.05 -8.03
CA ASP A 144 -16.88 5.93 -6.88
C ASP A 144 -15.75 5.88 -5.84
N GLY A 145 -14.69 5.11 -6.11
CA GLY A 145 -13.50 5.01 -5.27
C GLY A 145 -13.73 4.27 -3.95
N GLY A 146 -14.67 3.32 -3.94
CA GLY A 146 -15.01 2.52 -2.77
C GLY A 146 -16.26 2.98 -2.04
N ARG A 147 -16.94 2.01 -1.41
CA ARG A 147 -18.08 2.26 -0.53
C ARG A 147 -17.60 2.84 0.80
N VAL A 148 -18.12 4.01 1.17
CA VAL A 148 -17.82 4.64 2.47
C VAL A 148 -18.29 3.75 3.62
N VAL A 149 -17.39 3.48 4.57
CA VAL A 149 -17.62 2.73 5.82
C VAL A 149 -17.61 3.69 7.01
N ALA A 150 -16.75 4.71 7.00
CA ALA A 150 -16.70 5.76 8.01
C ALA A 150 -16.35 7.11 7.37
N THR A 151 -16.99 8.19 7.85
CA THR A 151 -16.80 9.57 7.37
C THR A 151 -17.08 10.57 8.51
N GLY A 152 -16.65 11.82 8.35
CA GLY A 152 -16.93 12.91 9.28
C GLY A 152 -15.89 13.16 10.38
N ALA A 153 -14.76 12.43 10.35
CA ALA A 153 -13.59 12.77 11.16
C ALA A 153 -12.55 13.45 10.27
N ASP A 154 -11.80 14.40 10.86
CA ASP A 154 -10.73 15.12 10.16
C ASP A 154 -9.58 14.17 9.79
N PHE A 155 -9.41 13.10 10.57
CA PHE A 155 -8.32 12.15 10.41
C PHE A 155 -8.74 10.71 10.74
N TYR A 156 -8.32 9.78 9.89
CA TYR A 156 -8.36 8.34 10.12
C TYR A 156 -6.93 7.79 10.07
N ALA A 157 -6.46 7.23 11.20
CA ALA A 157 -5.10 6.70 11.33
C ALA A 157 -4.85 5.43 10.49
N GLY A 158 -5.92 4.71 10.15
CA GLY A 158 -5.86 3.43 9.48
C GLY A 158 -6.97 2.50 9.96
N VAL A 159 -7.00 1.32 9.36
CA VAL A 159 -7.92 0.25 9.75
C VAL A 159 -7.11 -0.84 10.45
N VAL A 160 -7.60 -1.28 11.60
CA VAL A 160 -7.09 -2.47 12.29
C VAL A 160 -8.26 -3.43 12.42
N ALA A 161 -8.16 -4.58 11.78
CA ALA A 161 -9.05 -5.70 12.03
C ALA A 161 -8.40 -6.63 13.05
N ASN A 162 -9.14 -7.00 14.09
CA ASN A 162 -8.71 -8.04 15.01
C ASN A 162 -9.04 -9.39 14.37
N GLY A 163 -8.00 -10.17 14.05
CA GLY A 163 -8.12 -11.58 13.69
C GLY A 163 -8.17 -12.48 14.92
#